data_AF-A0A9D8B1B5-F1
#
_entry.id   AF-A0A9D8B1B5-F1
#
_cell.length_a   1.000
_cell.length_b   1.000
_cell.length_c   1.000
_cell.angle_alpha   90.00
_cell.angle_beta   90.00
_cell.angle_gamma   90.00
#
_symmetry.space_group_name_H-M   'P 1'
#
loop_
_entity.id
_entity.type
_entity.pdbx_description
1 polymer ?
#
loop_
_entity_poly.entity_id
_entity_poly.type
_entity_poly.pdbx_seq_one_letter_code
_entity_poly.pdbx_strand_id
1 'polypeptide(L)'
;MNDILTVLKIIAALATAATGLLAFVKPAATYGFIGLNANGARGVSEIRAIFGGLFIALGLAPLFLGATAYQVLGIGYLAIAVARAFSIVFDQSYAQSNIISLVIEIILGAILVI
;
A
#
# COMPACT_ATOMS: atom_id res chain seq x y z
N MET A 1 -18.44 -15.41 7.69
CA MET A 1 -17.40 -14.79 6.85
C MET A 1 -16.86 -15.89 5.97
N ASN A 2 -16.95 -15.79 4.64
CA ASN A 2 -16.48 -16.89 3.76
C ASN A 2 -14.98 -17.11 3.96
N ASP A 3 -14.55 -18.35 4.16
CA ASP A 3 -13.14 -18.70 4.42
C ASP A 3 -12.20 -18.11 3.36
N ILE A 4 -12.62 -18.09 2.10
CA ILE A 4 -11.87 -17.53 0.97
C ILE A 4 -11.60 -16.02 1.15
N LEU A 5 -12.60 -15.26 1.59
CA LEU A 5 -12.46 -13.81 1.74
C LEU A 5 -11.47 -13.47 2.86
N THR A 6 -11.50 -14.22 3.96
CA THR A 6 -10.52 -14.09 5.04
C THR A 6 -9.10 -14.39 4.54
N VAL A 7 -8.91 -15.42 3.72
CA VAL A 7 -7.61 -15.73 3.11
C VAL A 7 -7.13 -14.58 2.23
N LEU A 8 -8.00 -14.00 1.40
CA LEU A 8 -7.64 -12.85 0.56
C LEU A 8 -7.23 -11.62 1.39
N LYS A 9 -7.94 -11.35 2.51
CA LYS A 9 -7.58 -10.28 3.44
C LYS A 9 -6.20 -10.48 4.05
N ILE A 10 -5.90 -11.70 4.50
CA ILE A 10 -4.58 -12.06 5.04
C ILE A 10 -3.49 -11.88 3.99
N ILE A 11 -3.71 -12.36 2.76
CA ILE A 11 -2.75 -12.21 1.66
C ILE A 11 -2.50 -10.72 1.37
N ALA A 12 -3.54 -9.91 1.28
CA ALA A 12 -3.42 -8.47 1.07
C ALA A 12 -2.59 -7.81 2.18
N ALA A 13 -2.89 -8.10 3.44
CA ALA A 13 -2.18 -7.55 4.59
C ALA A 13 -0.69 -7.97 4.63
N LEU A 14 -0.41 -9.24 4.34
CA LEU A 14 0.97 -9.75 4.23
C LEU A 14 1.72 -9.14 3.05
N ALA A 15 1.07 -8.92 1.90
CA ALA A 15 1.67 -8.25 0.75
C ALA A 15 2.01 -6.79 1.07
N THR A 16 1.15 -6.07 1.79
CA THR A 16 1.43 -4.73 2.32
C THR A 16 2.67 -4.74 3.21
N ALA A 17 2.72 -5.67 4.19
CA ALA A 17 3.84 -5.79 5.11
C ALA A 17 5.14 -6.16 4.38
N ALA A 18 5.09 -7.05 3.39
CA ALA A 18 6.25 -7.47 2.59
C ALA A 18 6.78 -6.30 1.73
N THR A 19 5.90 -5.50 1.15
CA THR A 19 6.26 -4.27 0.44
C THR A 19 6.94 -3.29 1.41
N GLY A 20 6.38 -3.17 2.61
CA GLY A 20 6.97 -2.40 3.71
C GLY A 20 8.36 -2.89 4.10
N LEU A 21 8.54 -4.19 4.25
CA LEU A 21 9.84 -4.78 4.56
C LEU A 21 10.87 -4.51 3.46
N LEU A 22 10.47 -4.60 2.19
CA LEU A 22 11.35 -4.28 1.06
C LEU A 22 11.77 -2.82 1.08
N ALA A 23 10.83 -1.88 1.25
CA ALA A 23 11.11 -0.45 1.36
C ALA A 23 11.98 -0.13 2.58
N PHE A 24 11.77 -0.83 3.69
CA PHE A 24 12.54 -0.65 4.91
C PHE A 24 13.98 -1.15 4.75
N VAL A 25 14.20 -2.35 4.20
CA VAL A 25 15.54 -2.97 4.10
C VAL A 25 16.33 -2.42 2.92
N LYS A 26 15.71 -2.34 1.74
CA LYS A 26 16.34 -1.94 0.48
C LYS A 26 15.49 -0.88 -0.25
N PRO A 27 15.48 0.38 0.22
CA PRO A 27 14.68 1.47 -0.36
C PRO A 27 14.82 1.63 -1.88
N ALA A 28 16.04 1.51 -2.41
CA ALA A 28 16.28 1.66 -3.86
C ALA A 28 15.56 0.62 -4.72
N ALA A 29 15.17 -0.52 -4.17
CA ALA A 29 14.41 -1.54 -4.90
C ALA A 29 12.96 -1.11 -5.16
N THR A 30 12.43 -0.10 -4.43
CA THR A 30 11.05 0.35 -4.60
C THR A 30 10.91 1.50 -5.59
N TYR A 31 12.00 2.16 -5.99
CA TYR A 31 11.97 3.39 -6.80
C TYR A 31 11.22 3.24 -8.11
N GLY A 32 11.40 2.13 -8.83
CA GLY A 32 10.70 1.88 -10.09
C GLY A 32 9.18 1.71 -9.93
N PHE A 33 8.73 1.28 -8.75
CA PHE A 33 7.31 1.11 -8.44
C PHE A 33 6.69 2.39 -7.89
N ILE A 34 7.37 3.08 -6.97
CA ILE A 34 6.85 4.30 -6.32
C ILE A 34 7.06 5.56 -7.16
N GLY A 35 7.94 5.54 -8.17
CA GLY A 35 8.27 6.71 -9.00
C GLY A 35 9.05 7.80 -8.27
N LEU A 36 9.60 7.50 -7.09
CA LEU A 36 10.34 8.41 -6.22
C LEU A 36 11.76 7.90 -6.00
N ASN A 37 12.74 8.76 -6.21
CA ASN A 37 14.14 8.50 -5.89
C ASN A 37 14.51 9.28 -4.62
N ALA A 38 15.18 8.62 -3.66
CA ALA A 38 15.70 9.34 -2.51
C ALA A 38 16.89 10.22 -2.87
N ASN A 39 16.89 11.46 -2.39
CA ASN A 39 18.06 12.33 -2.42
C ASN A 39 18.76 12.30 -1.05
N GLY A 40 19.94 11.66 -0.99
CA GLY A 40 20.76 11.53 0.21
C GLY A 40 20.12 10.73 1.36
N ALA A 41 20.76 10.79 2.54
CA ALA A 41 20.35 10.01 3.71
C ALA A 41 18.94 10.38 4.22
N ARG A 42 18.55 11.66 4.10
CA ARG A 42 17.22 12.12 4.51
C ARG A 42 16.11 11.49 3.66
N GLY A 43 16.24 11.49 2.34
CA GLY A 43 15.25 10.84 1.47
C GLY A 43 15.14 9.34 1.72
N VAL A 44 16.25 8.68 2.03
CA VAL A 44 16.27 7.26 2.41
C VAL A 44 15.48 7.04 3.71
N SER A 45 15.64 7.94 4.68
CA SER A 45 14.88 7.90 5.94
C SER A 45 13.37 8.01 5.70
N GLU A 46 12.93 8.92 4.84
CA GLU A 46 11.49 9.08 4.51
C GLU A 46 10.92 7.81 3.89
N ILE A 47 11.65 7.16 2.98
CA ILE A 47 11.20 5.90 2.37
C ILE A 47 11.10 4.79 3.41
N ARG A 48 12.08 4.67 4.30
CA ARG A 48 12.05 3.67 5.38
C ARG A 48 10.93 3.94 6.38
N ALA A 49 10.60 5.19 6.65
CA ALA A 49 9.54 5.54 7.59
C ALA A 49 8.14 5.29 7.01
N ILE A 50 7.81 5.94 5.88
CA ILE A 50 6.46 5.94 5.32
C ILE A 50 6.19 4.67 4.50
N PHE A 51 7.06 4.34 3.55
CA PHE A 51 6.86 3.14 2.74
C PHE A 51 7.34 1.88 3.45
N GLY A 52 8.17 2.01 4.49
CA GLY A 52 8.66 0.89 5.29
C GLY A 52 7.86 0.63 6.56
N GLY A 53 8.21 1.34 7.64
CA GLY A 53 7.66 1.12 8.97
C GLY A 53 6.13 1.22 9.04
N LEU A 54 5.53 2.23 8.39
CA LEU A 54 4.08 2.38 8.37
C LEU A 54 3.40 1.24 7.58
N PHE A 55 3.93 0.83 6.43
CA PHE A 55 3.38 -0.31 5.66
C PHE A 55 3.51 -1.64 6.41
N ILE A 56 4.64 -1.86 7.10
CA ILE A 56 4.81 -3.03 7.98
C ILE A 56 3.74 -3.03 9.07
N ALA A 57 3.55 -1.90 9.76
CA ALA A 57 2.54 -1.79 10.82
C ALA A 57 1.12 -2.01 10.28
N LEU A 58 0.76 -1.36 9.17
CA LEU A 58 -0.56 -1.47 8.55
C LEU A 58 -0.84 -2.88 8.00
N GLY A 59 0.18 -3.60 7.53
CA GLY A 59 0.04 -4.97 7.05
C GLY A 59 0.02 -6.02 8.17
N LEU A 60 0.72 -5.81 9.28
CA LEU A 60 0.77 -6.79 10.37
C LEU A 60 -0.33 -6.59 11.43
N ALA A 61 -0.69 -5.35 11.75
CA ALA A 61 -1.68 -5.05 12.79
C ALA A 61 -3.04 -5.77 12.58
N PRO A 62 -3.59 -5.87 11.35
CA PRO A 62 -4.84 -6.59 11.11
C PRO A 62 -4.82 -8.07 11.50
N LEU A 63 -3.65 -8.73 11.45
CA LEU A 63 -3.49 -10.14 11.81
C LEU A 63 -3.77 -10.39 13.30
N PHE A 64 -3.61 -9.36 14.15
CA PHE A 64 -3.78 -9.45 15.60
C PHE A 64 -5.03 -8.72 16.09
N LEU A 65 -5.43 -7.65 15.41
CA LEU A 65 -6.54 -6.79 15.83
C LEU A 65 -7.88 -7.14 15.16
N GLY A 66 -7.88 -8.04 14.17
CA GLY A 66 -9.09 -8.58 13.57
C GLY A 66 -9.78 -7.65 12.56
N ALA A 67 -11.09 -7.86 12.38
CA ALA A 67 -11.85 -7.33 11.25
C ALA A 67 -11.77 -5.80 11.09
N THR A 68 -11.90 -5.04 12.18
CA THR A 68 -11.85 -3.57 12.13
C THR A 68 -10.49 -3.07 11.62
N ALA A 69 -9.38 -3.73 11.98
CA ALA A 69 -8.07 -3.35 11.49
C ALA A 69 -7.88 -3.68 9.99
N TYR A 70 -8.46 -4.78 9.49
CA TYR A 70 -8.52 -5.02 8.04
C TYR A 70 -9.31 -3.92 7.31
N GLN A 71 -10.43 -3.48 7.89
CA GLN A 71 -11.22 -2.39 7.32
C GLN A 71 -10.44 -1.07 7.29
N VAL A 72 -9.68 -0.75 8.34
CA VAL A 72 -8.81 0.43 8.37
C VAL A 72 -7.74 0.36 7.27
N LEU A 73 -7.09 -0.80 7.10
CA LEU A 73 -6.14 -1.00 5.99
C LEU A 73 -6.83 -0.82 4.63
N GLY A 74 -8.04 -1.37 4.45
CA GLY A 74 -8.83 -1.25 3.23
C GLY A 74 -9.25 0.19 2.94
N ILE A 75 -9.71 0.93 3.95
CA ILE A 75 -10.01 2.37 3.85
C ILE A 75 -8.75 3.14 3.45
N GLY A 76 -7.59 2.78 4.00
CA GLY A 76 -6.30 3.33 3.58
C GLY A 76 -6.05 3.16 2.08
N TYR A 77 -6.22 1.94 1.56
CA TYR A 77 -6.10 1.66 0.13
C TYR A 77 -7.09 2.47 -0.73
N LEU A 78 -8.35 2.58 -0.31
CA LEU A 78 -9.35 3.37 -1.04
C LEU A 78 -9.04 4.87 -1.00
N ALA A 79 -8.54 5.39 0.12
CA ALA A 79 -8.10 6.78 0.22
C ALA A 79 -6.91 7.06 -0.72
N ILE A 80 -5.95 6.13 -0.82
CA ILE A 80 -4.87 6.20 -1.80
C ILE A 80 -5.42 6.17 -3.23
N ALA A 81 -6.38 5.29 -3.52
CA ALA A 81 -7.03 5.22 -4.84
C ALA A 81 -7.68 6.56 -5.22
N VAL A 82 -8.37 7.23 -4.30
CA VAL A 82 -8.97 8.55 -4.54
C VAL A 82 -7.90 9.60 -4.83
N ALA A 83 -6.84 9.66 -4.01
CA ALA A 83 -5.74 10.59 -4.24
C ALA A 83 -5.02 10.33 -5.58
N ARG A 84 -4.84 9.06 -5.95
CA ARG A 84 -4.23 8.68 -7.22
C ARG A 84 -5.12 8.99 -8.41
N ALA A 85 -6.42 8.71 -8.32
CA ALA A 85 -7.39 9.08 -9.36
C ALA A 85 -7.41 10.60 -9.57
N PHE A 86 -7.37 11.38 -8.48
CA PHE A 86 -7.21 12.83 -8.55
C PHE A 86 -5.93 13.20 -9.31
N SER A 87 -4.78 12.66 -8.93
CA SER A 87 -3.50 12.98 -9.59
C SER A 87 -3.45 12.56 -11.07
N ILE A 88 -4.05 11.42 -11.43
CA ILE A 88 -4.15 10.99 -12.84
C ILE A 88 -4.93 12.02 -13.66
N VAL A 89 -6.03 12.56 -13.14
CA VAL A 89 -6.90 13.50 -13.85
C VAL A 89 -6.33 14.92 -13.84
N PHE A 90 -5.94 15.42 -12.67
CA PHE A 90 -5.55 16.83 -12.48
C PHE A 90 -4.07 17.08 -12.75
N ASP A 91 -3.19 16.16 -12.38
CA ASP A 91 -1.74 16.28 -12.62
C ASP A 91 -1.31 15.57 -13.92
N GLN A 92 -2.27 15.03 -14.69
CA GLN A 92 -2.06 14.30 -15.95
C GLN A 92 -1.08 13.12 -15.82
N SER A 93 -1.08 12.46 -14.65
CA SER A 93 -0.13 11.39 -14.31
C SER A 93 -0.51 10.03 -14.91
N TYR A 94 -0.71 9.97 -16.22
CA TYR A 94 -1.21 8.81 -16.98
C TYR A 94 -0.17 7.68 -17.19
N ALA A 95 0.91 7.67 -16.43
CA ALA A 95 1.88 6.58 -16.47
C ALA A 95 1.16 5.23 -16.25
N GLN A 96 1.51 4.21 -17.04
CA GLN A 96 0.88 2.89 -16.95
C GLN A 96 0.96 2.32 -15.51
N SER A 97 2.05 2.59 -14.80
CA SER A 97 2.22 2.22 -13.39
C SER A 97 1.13 2.82 -12.49
N ASN A 98 0.74 4.08 -12.68
CA ASN A 98 -0.32 4.71 -11.89
C ASN A 98 -1.69 4.10 -12.15
N ILE A 99 -2.00 3.75 -13.40
CA ILE A 99 -3.27 3.09 -13.74
C ILE A 99 -3.33 1.70 -13.11
N ILE A 100 -2.23 0.93 -13.19
CA ILE A 100 -2.15 -0.39 -12.56
C ILE A 100 -2.27 -0.28 -11.04
N SER A 101 -1.55 0.67 -10.42
CA SER A 101 -1.65 0.92 -8.97
C SER A 101 -3.07 1.29 -8.56
N LEU A 102 -3.77 2.15 -9.31
CA LEU A 102 -5.15 2.54 -9.02
C LEU A 102 -6.09 1.33 -8.98
N VAL A 103 -5.98 0.44 -9.97
CA VAL A 103 -6.80 -0.78 -10.03
C VAL A 103 -6.49 -1.70 -8.84
N ILE A 104 -5.21 -1.89 -8.51
CA ILE A 104 -4.80 -2.70 -7.35
C ILE A 104 -5.34 -2.10 -6.05
N GLU A 105 -5.25 -0.78 -5.87
CA GLU A 105 -5.73 -0.09 -4.68
C GLU A 105 -7.24 -0.26 -4.49
N ILE A 106 -8.02 -0.16 -5.56
CA ILE A 106 -9.48 -0.38 -5.52
C ILE A 106 -9.80 -1.84 -5.17
N ILE A 107 -9.14 -2.80 -5.82
CA ILE A 107 -9.40 -4.23 -5.59
C ILE A 107 -9.03 -4.62 -4.15
N LEU A 108 -7.84 -4.26 -3.69
CA LEU A 108 -7.40 -4.56 -2.32
C LEU A 108 -8.28 -3.83 -1.30
N GLY A 109 -8.58 -2.56 -1.54
CA GLY A 109 -9.48 -1.78 -0.69
C GLY A 109 -10.85 -2.44 -0.51
N ALA A 110 -11.48 -2.87 -1.61
CA ALA A 110 -12.77 -3.55 -1.57
C ALA A 110 -12.70 -4.90 -0.84
N ILE A 111 -11.69 -5.73 -1.12
CA ILE A 111 -11.47 -7.03 -0.47
C ILE A 111 -11.29 -6.86 1.05
N LEU A 112 -10.59 -5.82 1.48
CA LEU A 112 -10.27 -5.58 2.89
C LEU A 112 -11.45 -5.01 3.68
N VAL A 113 -12.29 -4.19 3.05
CA VAL A 113 -13.45 -3.53 3.70
C VAL A 113 -14.63 -4.48 3.89
N ILE A 114 -14.96 -5.29 2.88
CA ILE A 114 -16.10 -6.23 2.88
C ILE A 114 -15.70 -7.47 3.66
#